data_AF-A0A414BAT6-F1
#
_entry.id   AF-A0A414BAT6-F1
#
_cell.length_a   1.000
_cell.length_b   1.000
_cell.length_c   1.000
_cell.angle_alpha   90.00
_cell.angle_beta   90.00
_cell.angle_gamma   90.00
#
_symmetry.space_group_name_H-M   'P 1'
#
loop_
_entity.id
_entity.type
_entity.pdbx_description
1 polymer ?
#
loop_
_entity_poly.entity_id
_entity_poly.type
_entity_poly.pdbx_seq_one_letter_code
_entity_poly.pdbx_strand_id
1 'polypeptide(L)'
;DKMNCLLVNALLATGQLKSGQEYDFDFDHQFIETEKHDAKPTYKKFLGYSPGVAVINDMIVGIENRDGNTNVRFNQRETLERIFKRLEASEVYISRARMDCGSCSEEIVDMVEAHCRHFYIRANRCSSFYDSMFALTGWKTVEINGIEFELNSILVEKWKGKPYRLVIQRQRRIEGDLDIWEGEYTYRCILTNDYKSSARDIVEFYNLRGGKERIFDDMNNGFGWNRL
;
A
#
# COMPACT_ATOMS: atom_id res chain seq x y z
N ASP A 1 19.70 -9.52 6.14
CA ASP A 1 18.76 -9.90 7.22
C ASP A 1 19.11 -9.36 8.60
N LYS A 2 20.36 -9.52 9.09
CA LYS A 2 20.79 -9.03 10.42
C LYS A 2 20.36 -7.60 10.78
N MET A 3 20.42 -6.66 9.84
CA MET A 3 19.96 -5.28 10.03
C MET A 3 18.47 -5.20 10.38
N ASN A 4 17.61 -5.91 9.64
CA ASN A 4 16.18 -5.88 9.90
C ASN A 4 15.81 -6.57 11.21
N CYS A 5 16.54 -7.62 11.61
CA CYS A 5 16.38 -8.22 12.94
C CYS A 5 16.76 -7.23 14.05
N LEU A 6 17.86 -6.48 13.86
CA LEU A 6 18.26 -5.44 14.81
C LEU A 6 17.21 -4.34 14.92
N LEU A 7 16.59 -3.91 13.80
CA LEU A 7 15.52 -2.92 13.80
C LEU A 7 14.34 -3.38 14.68
N VAL A 8 13.79 -4.57 14.42
CA VAL A 8 12.66 -5.10 15.20
C VAL A 8 13.03 -5.26 16.68
N ASN A 9 14.22 -5.81 16.97
CA ASN A 9 14.68 -6.00 18.34
C ASN A 9 14.86 -4.67 19.09
N ALA A 10 15.33 -3.61 18.42
CA ALA A 10 15.48 -2.29 19.02
C ALA A 10 14.11 -1.67 19.37
N LEU A 11 13.12 -1.82 18.48
CA LEU A 11 11.75 -1.35 18.72
C LEU A 11 11.08 -2.09 19.89
N LEU A 12 11.36 -3.39 20.04
CA LEU A 12 10.91 -4.18 21.20
C LEU A 12 11.61 -3.74 22.49
N ALA A 13 12.94 -3.57 22.46
CA ALA A 13 13.72 -3.18 23.63
C ALA A 13 13.37 -1.79 24.16
N THR A 14 12.98 -0.88 23.27
CA THR A 14 12.51 0.48 23.61
C THR A 14 11.02 0.54 23.95
N GLY A 15 10.29 -0.58 23.83
CA GLY A 15 8.87 -0.68 24.13
C GLY A 15 7.95 0.01 23.12
N GLN A 16 8.48 0.43 21.97
CA GLN A 16 7.69 1.01 20.89
C GLN A 16 6.88 -0.07 20.15
N LEU A 17 7.43 -1.28 20.06
CA LEU A 17 6.70 -2.51 19.79
C LEU A 17 6.64 -3.36 21.06
N LYS A 18 5.61 -4.18 21.16
CA LYS A 18 5.36 -5.12 22.24
C LYS A 18 5.08 -6.50 21.65
N SER A 19 5.75 -7.52 22.18
CA SER A 19 5.45 -8.92 21.87
C SER A 19 4.02 -9.27 22.31
N GLY A 20 3.38 -10.15 21.54
CA GLY A 20 2.00 -10.58 21.73
C GLY A 20 0.94 -9.59 21.26
N GLN A 21 1.32 -8.50 20.58
CA GLN A 21 0.38 -7.49 20.09
C GLN A 21 0.20 -7.53 18.57
N GLU A 22 -0.97 -7.06 18.14
CA GLU A 22 -1.30 -6.88 16.73
C GLU A 22 -1.21 -5.41 16.32
N TYR A 23 -0.75 -5.17 15.08
CA TYR A 23 -0.50 -3.83 14.56
C TYR A 23 -1.05 -3.61 13.15
N ASP A 24 -1.13 -2.34 12.77
CA ASP A 24 -1.33 -1.94 11.38
C ASP A 24 0.01 -1.86 10.65
N PHE A 25 0.06 -2.52 9.50
CA PHE A 25 1.23 -2.63 8.66
C PHE A 25 1.03 -1.89 7.35
N ASP A 26 2.05 -1.14 6.93
CA ASP A 26 2.09 -0.52 5.61
C ASP A 26 3.36 -0.92 4.89
N PHE A 27 3.24 -1.12 3.58
CA PHE A 27 4.37 -1.37 2.70
C PHE A 27 4.31 -0.47 1.47
N ASP A 28 5.44 0.14 1.13
CA ASP A 28 5.60 0.93 -0.08
C ASP A 28 7.04 0.85 -0.62
N HIS A 29 7.22 1.17 -1.90
CA HIS A 29 8.53 1.36 -2.50
C HIS A 29 8.93 2.82 -2.43
N GLN A 30 10.04 3.09 -1.76
CA GLN A 30 10.63 4.42 -1.73
C GLN A 30 11.62 4.57 -2.87
N PHE A 31 11.74 5.78 -3.42
CA PHE A 31 12.75 6.07 -4.44
C PHE A 31 13.77 7.04 -3.86
N ILE A 32 15.04 6.63 -3.88
CA ILE A 32 16.15 7.40 -3.36
C ILE A 32 17.03 7.78 -4.54
N GLU A 33 17.09 9.07 -4.84
CA GLU A 33 17.99 9.61 -5.86
C GLU A 33 19.42 9.60 -5.34
N THR A 34 20.36 9.12 -6.17
CA THR A 34 21.78 9.08 -5.83
C THR A 34 22.63 8.97 -7.09
N GLU A 35 23.86 9.50 -7.02
CA GLU A 35 24.84 9.46 -8.10
C GLU A 35 25.89 8.36 -7.92
N LYS A 36 25.61 7.37 -7.05
CA LYS A 36 26.48 6.21 -6.88
C LYS A 36 26.71 5.48 -8.21
N HIS A 37 27.91 4.96 -8.38
CA HIS A 37 28.34 4.31 -9.62
C HIS A 37 27.41 3.16 -10.07
N ASP A 38 26.82 2.42 -9.15
CA ASP A 38 25.92 1.30 -9.41
C ASP A 38 24.43 1.69 -9.45
N ALA A 39 24.09 2.97 -9.24
CA ALA A 39 22.73 3.45 -9.30
C ALA A 39 22.13 3.27 -10.71
N LYS A 40 20.86 2.85 -10.76
CA LYS A 40 20.16 2.57 -12.03
C LYS A 40 19.03 3.57 -12.27
N PRO A 41 18.64 3.82 -13.54
CA PRO A 41 17.53 4.73 -13.85
C PRO A 41 16.23 4.24 -13.24
N THR A 42 15.52 5.12 -12.55
CA THR A 42 14.17 4.87 -12.03
C THR A 42 13.11 5.25 -13.07
N TYR A 43 11.89 4.74 -12.93
CA TYR A 43 10.78 5.20 -13.78
C TYR A 43 10.46 6.69 -13.56
N LYS A 44 10.88 7.25 -12.41
CA LYS A 44 10.76 8.68 -12.09
C LYS A 44 11.83 9.54 -12.78
N LYS A 45 12.63 8.96 -13.68
CA LYS A 45 13.62 9.63 -14.55
C LYS A 45 14.82 10.22 -13.80
N PHE A 46 15.25 9.58 -12.71
CA PHE A 46 16.51 9.88 -12.02
C PHE A 46 17.30 8.59 -11.72
N LEU A 47 18.61 8.70 -11.44
CA LEU A 47 19.42 7.57 -11.00
C LEU A 47 19.21 7.30 -9.53
N GLY A 48 18.98 6.04 -9.15
CA GLY A 48 18.71 5.74 -7.76
C GLY A 48 18.41 4.30 -7.43
N TYR A 49 17.88 4.11 -6.21
CA TYR A 49 17.38 2.84 -5.70
C TYR A 49 15.89 2.93 -5.40
N SER A 50 15.24 1.76 -5.34
CA SER A 50 13.80 1.63 -5.08
C SER A 50 13.49 0.72 -3.87
N PRO A 51 14.05 0.95 -2.67
CA PRO A 51 13.89 0.04 -1.54
C PRO A 51 12.42 -0.18 -1.17
N GLY A 52 12.07 -1.44 -0.88
CA GLY A 52 10.81 -1.78 -0.23
C GLY A 52 10.90 -1.50 1.26
N VAL A 53 9.97 -0.70 1.79
CA VAL A 53 9.95 -0.28 3.19
C VAL A 53 8.64 -0.70 3.85
N ALA A 54 8.76 -1.36 5.00
CA ALA A 54 7.66 -1.78 5.85
C ALA A 54 7.60 -0.93 7.12
N VAL A 55 6.41 -0.47 7.49
CA VAL A 55 6.20 0.48 8.60
C VAL A 55 5.03 0.06 9.49
N ILE A 56 5.22 0.11 10.82
CA ILE A 56 4.19 -0.04 11.86
C ILE A 56 4.18 1.21 12.73
N ASN A 57 3.03 1.88 12.93
CA ASN A 57 2.90 3.08 13.79
C ASN A 57 4.08 4.06 13.62
N ASP A 58 4.38 4.40 12.37
CA ASP A 58 5.47 5.28 11.93
C ASP A 58 6.92 4.77 12.13
N MET A 59 7.08 3.55 12.65
CA MET A 59 8.37 2.90 12.82
C MET A 59 8.68 1.96 11.66
N ILE A 60 9.92 2.00 11.18
CA ILE A 60 10.38 1.08 10.16
C ILE A 60 10.68 -0.28 10.77
N VAL A 61 10.03 -1.31 10.26
CA VAL A 61 10.18 -2.69 10.73
C VAL A 61 10.85 -3.60 9.69
N GLY A 62 11.10 -3.08 8.50
CA GLY A 62 11.87 -3.77 7.47
C GLY A 62 12.21 -2.85 6.31
N ILE A 63 13.45 -2.97 5.82
CA ILE A 63 13.93 -2.32 4.60
C ILE A 63 14.67 -3.37 3.78
N GLU A 64 14.34 -3.48 2.50
CA GLU A 64 15.10 -4.30 1.56
C GLU A 64 15.40 -3.50 0.29
N ASN A 65 16.68 -3.36 -0.04
CA ASN A 65 17.13 -2.54 -1.15
C ASN A 65 16.81 -3.20 -2.50
N ARG A 66 16.58 -2.36 -3.51
CA ARG A 66 16.31 -2.76 -4.88
C ARG A 66 16.89 -1.74 -5.85
N ASP A 67 17.33 -2.20 -7.02
CA ASP A 67 17.82 -1.28 -8.05
C ASP A 67 16.70 -0.38 -8.57
N GLY A 68 17.03 0.85 -8.98
CA GLY A 68 16.06 1.83 -9.46
C GLY A 68 15.21 1.38 -10.66
N ASN A 69 15.75 0.52 -11.53
CA ASN A 69 15.07 0.02 -12.72
C ASN A 69 14.30 -1.30 -12.49
N THR A 70 14.25 -1.81 -11.26
CA THR A 70 13.60 -3.08 -10.95
C THR A 70 12.08 -2.93 -11.07
N ASN A 71 11.40 -3.85 -11.78
CA ASN A 71 9.94 -3.88 -11.83
C ASN A 71 9.36 -4.02 -10.41
N VAL A 72 8.46 -3.12 -9.98
CA VAL A 72 7.88 -3.06 -8.63
C VAL A 72 7.42 -4.42 -8.06
N ARG A 73 6.94 -5.33 -8.90
CA ARG A 73 6.48 -6.67 -8.47
C ARG A 73 7.60 -7.70 -8.29
N PHE A 74 8.76 -7.48 -8.91
CA PHE A 74 9.90 -8.40 -8.85
C PHE A 74 10.37 -8.59 -7.40
N ASN A 75 10.37 -9.85 -6.94
CA ASN A 75 10.73 -10.27 -5.58
C ASN A 75 9.93 -9.62 -4.43
N GLN A 76 8.79 -8.97 -4.73
CA GLN A 76 8.00 -8.31 -3.68
C GLN A 76 7.37 -9.32 -2.73
N ARG A 77 6.89 -10.46 -3.25
CA ARG A 77 6.33 -11.55 -2.46
C ARG A 77 7.34 -12.07 -1.44
N GLU A 78 8.55 -12.39 -1.89
CA GLU A 78 9.64 -12.90 -1.05
C GLU A 78 10.10 -11.88 -0.01
N THR A 79 10.11 -10.60 -0.38
CA THR A 79 10.45 -9.48 0.53
C THR A 79 9.44 -9.38 1.66
N LEU A 80 8.15 -9.35 1.31
CA LEU A 80 7.08 -9.30 2.29
C LEU A 80 7.06 -10.56 3.16
N GLU A 81 7.21 -11.75 2.57
CA GLU A 81 7.26 -13.02 3.31
C GLU A 81 8.38 -13.03 4.35
N ARG A 82 9.57 -12.54 4.00
CA ARG A 82 10.68 -12.37 4.97
C ARG A 82 10.33 -11.39 6.09
N ILE A 83 9.67 -10.28 5.76
CA ILE A 83 9.27 -9.27 6.74
C ILE A 83 8.21 -9.85 7.71
N PHE A 84 7.14 -10.44 7.19
CA PHE A 84 6.09 -11.04 8.02
C PHE A 84 6.64 -12.15 8.92
N LYS A 85 7.41 -13.10 8.38
CA LYS A 85 8.02 -14.17 9.19
C LYS A 85 8.93 -13.63 10.29
N ARG A 86 9.65 -12.53 10.05
CA ARG A 86 10.51 -11.89 11.05
C ARG A 86 9.68 -11.26 12.18
N LEU A 87 8.57 -10.61 11.84
CA LEU A 87 7.64 -10.04 12.82
C LEU A 87 7.01 -11.15 13.66
N GLU A 88 6.51 -12.20 13.03
CA GLU A 88 5.92 -13.36 13.71
C GLU A 88 6.91 -14.07 14.64
N ALA A 89 8.16 -14.26 14.19
CA ALA A 89 9.23 -14.82 15.03
C ALA A 89 9.58 -13.95 16.24
N SER A 90 9.21 -12.66 16.19
CA SER A 90 9.37 -11.70 17.29
C SER A 90 8.07 -11.48 18.06
N GLU A 91 7.05 -12.34 17.83
CA GLU A 91 5.70 -12.25 18.41
C GLU A 91 5.00 -10.92 18.14
N VAL A 92 5.30 -10.28 17.01
CA VAL A 92 4.62 -9.08 16.51
C VAL A 92 3.71 -9.50 15.37
N TYR A 93 2.41 -9.35 15.55
CA TYR A 93 1.40 -9.81 14.60
C TYR A 93 0.78 -8.65 13.83
N ILE A 94 0.25 -8.92 12.64
CA ILE A 94 -0.37 -7.90 11.80
C ILE A 94 -1.89 -8.08 11.77
N SER A 95 -2.62 -7.10 12.30
CA SER A 95 -4.08 -7.09 12.21
C SER A 95 -4.51 -6.63 10.82
N ARG A 96 -3.97 -5.49 10.36
CA ARG A 96 -4.39 -4.86 9.11
C ARG A 96 -3.19 -4.48 8.26
N ALA A 97 -3.19 -4.85 6.99
CA ALA A 97 -2.13 -4.51 6.05
C ALA A 97 -2.64 -3.56 4.96
N ARG A 98 -1.92 -2.48 4.68
CA ARG A 98 -2.23 -1.52 3.62
C ARG A 98 -1.09 -1.45 2.60
N MET A 99 -1.43 -1.50 1.30
CA MET A 99 -0.44 -1.42 0.24
C MET A 99 -0.95 -0.68 -1.00
N ASP A 100 -0.01 -0.28 -1.84
CA ASP A 100 -0.25 0.39 -3.11
C ASP A 100 -0.70 -0.59 -4.22
N CYS A 101 -0.80 -0.08 -5.44
CA CYS A 101 -1.28 -0.88 -6.57
C CYS A 101 -0.21 -1.82 -7.14
N GLY A 102 1.07 -1.59 -6.81
CA GLY A 102 2.16 -2.51 -7.09
C GLY A 102 1.88 -3.90 -6.52
N SER A 103 1.32 -3.96 -5.31
CA SER A 103 1.00 -5.21 -4.59
C SER A 103 -0.26 -5.95 -5.06
N CYS A 104 -0.99 -5.45 -6.07
CA CYS A 104 -2.24 -6.07 -6.53
C CYS A 104 -2.01 -7.19 -7.56
N SER A 105 -1.26 -8.23 -7.18
CA SER A 105 -1.14 -9.52 -7.88
C SER A 105 -1.65 -10.66 -7.00
N GLU A 106 -2.09 -11.77 -7.60
CA GLU A 106 -2.65 -12.90 -6.87
C GLU A 106 -1.68 -13.44 -5.82
N GLU A 107 -0.44 -13.70 -6.23
CA GLU A 107 0.60 -14.25 -5.36
C GLU A 107 0.93 -13.36 -4.15
N ILE A 108 0.86 -12.04 -4.32
CA ILE A 108 1.11 -11.10 -3.22
C ILE A 108 -0.10 -11.03 -2.30
N VAL A 109 -1.31 -10.97 -2.86
CA VAL A 109 -2.54 -10.96 -2.05
C VAL A 109 -2.64 -12.22 -1.20
N ASP A 110 -2.38 -13.40 -1.77
CA ASP A 110 -2.41 -14.67 -1.04
C ASP A 110 -1.42 -14.68 0.13
N MET A 111 -0.19 -14.21 -0.11
CA MET A 111 0.83 -14.16 0.93
C MET A 111 0.46 -13.14 2.01
N VAL A 112 -0.02 -11.95 1.66
CA VAL A 112 -0.44 -10.95 2.65
C VAL A 112 -1.64 -11.46 3.46
N GLU A 113 -2.62 -12.06 2.81
CA GLU A 113 -3.81 -12.63 3.46
C GLU A 113 -3.45 -13.75 4.44
N ALA A 114 -2.41 -14.55 4.16
CA ALA A 114 -1.93 -15.59 5.08
C ALA A 114 -1.28 -15.02 6.36
N HIS A 115 -0.83 -13.76 6.34
CA HIS A 115 -0.05 -13.13 7.41
C HIS A 115 -0.74 -11.93 8.08
N CYS A 116 -1.99 -11.62 7.72
CA CYS A 116 -2.78 -10.59 8.39
C CYS A 116 -4.27 -10.92 8.45
N ARG A 117 -4.99 -10.29 9.38
CA ARG A 117 -6.45 -10.48 9.49
C ARG A 117 -7.21 -9.78 8.36
N HIS A 118 -6.84 -8.54 8.05
CA HIS A 118 -7.44 -7.78 6.94
C HIS A 118 -6.39 -7.11 6.06
N PHE A 119 -6.54 -7.20 4.74
CA PHE A 119 -5.72 -6.43 3.80
C PHE A 119 -6.52 -5.34 3.11
N TYR A 120 -5.84 -4.27 2.71
CA TYR A 120 -6.39 -3.16 1.96
C TYR A 120 -5.38 -2.77 0.89
N ILE A 121 -5.57 -3.28 -0.32
CA ILE A 121 -4.62 -3.13 -1.42
C ILE A 121 -5.28 -2.33 -2.52
N ARG A 122 -4.57 -1.34 -3.06
CA ARG A 122 -5.09 -0.55 -4.18
C ARG A 122 -5.29 -1.45 -5.40
N ALA A 123 -6.51 -1.51 -5.93
CA ALA A 123 -6.74 -2.25 -7.16
C ALA A 123 -6.18 -1.48 -8.37
N ASN A 124 -5.44 -2.19 -9.22
CA ASN A 124 -5.06 -1.67 -10.55
C ASN A 124 -6.30 -1.43 -11.41
N ARG A 125 -6.22 -0.44 -12.31
CA ARG A 125 -7.24 -0.21 -13.36
C ARG A 125 -7.30 -1.45 -14.25
N CYS A 126 -8.26 -2.34 -14.00
CA CYS A 126 -8.53 -3.50 -14.84
C CYS A 126 -9.83 -3.26 -15.58
N SER A 127 -9.83 -3.43 -16.90
CA SER A 127 -10.99 -3.24 -17.77
C SER A 127 -12.20 -4.06 -17.30
N SER A 128 -11.98 -5.28 -16.78
CA SER A 128 -13.04 -6.14 -16.24
C SER A 128 -13.81 -5.53 -15.06
N PHE A 129 -13.19 -4.62 -14.30
CA PHE A 129 -13.89 -3.94 -13.22
C PHE A 129 -14.74 -2.77 -13.73
N TYR A 130 -14.36 -2.13 -14.84
CA TYR A 130 -15.08 -0.94 -15.33
C TYR A 130 -16.51 -1.26 -15.74
N ASP A 131 -16.74 -2.37 -16.45
CA ASP A 131 -18.09 -2.77 -16.86
C ASP A 131 -19.02 -2.98 -15.65
N SER A 132 -18.48 -3.61 -14.60
CA SER A 132 -19.20 -3.79 -13.33
C SER A 132 -19.38 -2.48 -12.56
N MET A 133 -18.41 -1.55 -12.65
CA MET A 133 -18.51 -0.24 -12.00
C MET A 133 -19.54 0.68 -12.66
N PHE A 134 -19.66 0.66 -13.99
CA PHE A 134 -20.63 1.50 -14.69
C PHE A 134 -22.07 1.07 -14.43
N ALA A 135 -22.30 -0.22 -14.20
CA ALA A 135 -23.61 -0.75 -13.83
C ALA A 135 -23.98 -0.50 -12.36
N LEU A 136 -23.05 -0.01 -11.52
CA LEU A 136 -23.34 0.22 -10.11
C LEU A 136 -24.28 1.39 -9.88
N THR A 137 -25.31 1.13 -9.09
CA THR A 137 -26.25 2.11 -8.58
C THR A 137 -26.12 2.25 -7.06
N GLY A 138 -26.78 3.25 -6.46
CA GLY A 138 -26.78 3.41 -4.99
C GLY A 138 -25.50 4.05 -4.43
N TRP A 139 -24.85 4.92 -5.20
CA TRP A 139 -23.68 5.68 -4.74
C TRP A 139 -24.05 6.54 -3.54
N LYS A 140 -23.18 6.53 -2.52
CA LYS A 140 -23.34 7.34 -1.32
C LYS A 140 -22.35 8.49 -1.34
N THR A 141 -22.87 9.71 -1.39
CA THR A 141 -22.05 10.93 -1.23
C THR A 141 -21.52 11.02 0.20
N VAL A 142 -20.24 11.29 0.33
CA VAL A 142 -19.54 11.51 1.59
C VAL A 142 -18.54 12.65 1.44
N GLU A 143 -18.34 13.39 2.51
CA GLU A 143 -17.25 14.36 2.59
C GLU A 143 -16.10 13.77 3.41
N ILE A 144 -14.90 13.76 2.82
CA ILE A 144 -13.65 13.31 3.46
C ILE A 144 -12.63 14.44 3.29
N ASN A 145 -12.13 14.97 4.40
CA ASN A 145 -11.17 16.08 4.42
C ASN A 145 -11.61 17.32 3.61
N GLY A 146 -12.90 17.67 3.64
CA GLY A 146 -13.43 18.82 2.90
C GLY A 146 -13.62 18.60 1.40
N ILE A 147 -13.41 17.38 0.90
CA ILE A 147 -13.63 17.00 -0.49
C ILE A 147 -14.80 16.03 -0.59
N GLU A 148 -15.73 16.32 -1.48
CA GLU A 148 -16.87 15.44 -1.77
C GLU A 148 -16.46 14.26 -2.65
N PHE A 149 -16.85 13.07 -2.22
CA PHE A 149 -16.66 11.82 -2.94
C PHE A 149 -17.96 11.02 -2.98
N GLU A 150 -18.09 10.16 -3.96
CA GLU A 150 -19.13 9.14 -4.00
C GLU A 150 -18.50 7.77 -3.75
N LEU A 151 -19.04 7.04 -2.77
CA LEU A 151 -18.57 5.71 -2.40
C LEU A 151 -19.58 4.63 -2.75
N ASN A 152 -19.08 3.48 -3.15
CA ASN A 152 -19.85 2.25 -3.29
C ASN A 152 -18.94 1.04 -3.00
N SER A 153 -19.50 -0.15 -2.87
CA SER A 153 -18.71 -1.38 -2.77
C SER A 153 -19.41 -2.57 -3.39
N ILE A 154 -18.65 -3.46 -4.02
CA ILE A 154 -19.13 -4.68 -4.65
C ILE A 154 -18.26 -5.88 -4.26
N LEU A 155 -18.82 -7.08 -4.38
CA LEU A 155 -18.02 -8.30 -4.39
C LEU A 155 -17.55 -8.56 -5.81
N VAL A 156 -16.25 -8.86 -5.95
CA VAL A 156 -15.62 -9.17 -7.22
C VAL A 156 -14.76 -10.41 -7.09
N GLU A 157 -14.81 -11.26 -8.11
CA GLU A 157 -13.90 -12.38 -8.25
C GLU A 157 -12.80 -11.99 -9.23
N LYS A 158 -11.78 -11.30 -8.73
CA LYS A 158 -10.64 -10.86 -9.57
C LYS A 158 -9.80 -12.06 -10.03
N TRP A 159 -9.68 -13.06 -9.16
CA TRP A 159 -8.98 -14.31 -9.39
C TRP A 159 -9.91 -15.47 -9.09
N LYS A 160 -9.76 -16.56 -9.85
CA LYS A 160 -10.68 -17.70 -9.81
C LYS A 160 -10.82 -18.25 -8.40
N GLY A 161 -12.04 -18.31 -7.90
CA GLY A 161 -12.38 -18.83 -6.56
C GLY A 161 -12.04 -17.88 -5.41
N LYS A 162 -11.68 -16.62 -5.69
CA LYS A 162 -11.31 -15.62 -4.67
C LYS A 162 -12.20 -14.39 -4.74
N PRO A 163 -13.42 -14.46 -4.18
CA PRO A 163 -14.29 -13.30 -4.06
C PRO A 163 -13.73 -12.37 -2.99
N TYR A 164 -13.43 -11.12 -3.38
CA TYR A 164 -13.02 -10.07 -2.47
C TYR A 164 -13.97 -8.88 -2.60
N ARG A 165 -13.97 -8.01 -1.59
CA ARG A 165 -14.70 -6.75 -1.65
C ARG A 165 -13.86 -5.71 -2.36
N LEU A 166 -14.47 -5.03 -3.32
CA LEU A 166 -13.92 -3.85 -3.98
C LEU A 166 -14.68 -2.63 -3.47
N VAL A 167 -14.01 -1.79 -2.67
CA VAL A 167 -14.53 -0.48 -2.28
C VAL A 167 -14.11 0.53 -3.33
N ILE A 168 -15.08 1.25 -3.88
CA ILE A 168 -14.90 2.16 -4.99
C ILE A 168 -15.21 3.57 -4.50
N GLN A 169 -14.23 4.45 -4.65
CA GLN A 169 -14.35 5.88 -4.46
C GLN A 169 -14.29 6.53 -5.84
N ARG A 170 -15.27 7.39 -6.16
CA ARG A 170 -15.23 8.21 -7.37
C ARG A 170 -15.34 9.69 -7.02
N GLN A 171 -14.67 10.53 -7.80
CA GLN A 171 -14.71 11.98 -7.70
C GLN A 171 -15.01 12.56 -9.07
N ARG A 172 -15.95 13.49 -9.14
CA ARG A 172 -16.29 14.19 -10.39
C ARG A 172 -15.12 15.07 -10.82
N ARG A 173 -14.75 15.02 -12.10
CA ARG A 173 -13.71 15.90 -12.67
C ARG A 173 -14.30 17.30 -12.84
N ILE A 174 -13.59 18.33 -12.38
CA ILE A 174 -14.08 19.72 -12.36
C ILE A 174 -13.58 20.53 -13.57
N GLU A 175 -12.42 20.21 -14.16
CA GLU A 175 -11.86 20.92 -15.34
C GLU A 175 -10.98 20.01 -16.24
N GLY A 176 -10.99 20.30 -17.55
CA GLY A 176 -10.19 19.66 -18.61
C GLY A 176 -11.07 19.23 -19.79
N ASP A 177 -10.63 19.48 -21.03
CA ASP A 177 -11.27 18.97 -22.24
C ASP A 177 -11.61 17.49 -22.01
N LEU A 178 -12.91 17.16 -22.09
CA LEU A 178 -13.39 15.79 -22.00
C LEU A 178 -12.81 15.06 -23.21
N ASP A 179 -11.61 14.51 -23.07
CA ASP A 179 -11.16 13.47 -23.96
C ASP A 179 -12.22 12.37 -23.84
N ILE A 180 -12.92 12.11 -24.94
CA ILE A 180 -14.11 11.25 -25.05
C ILE A 180 -13.88 9.82 -24.49
N TRP A 181 -12.63 9.49 -24.20
CA TRP A 181 -12.14 8.23 -23.66
C TRP A 181 -11.93 8.22 -22.14
N GLU A 182 -11.85 9.38 -21.46
CA GLU A 182 -11.41 9.46 -20.06
C GLU A 182 -12.52 9.57 -18.98
N GLY A 183 -13.77 9.75 -19.39
CA GLY A 183 -14.96 9.71 -18.52
C GLY A 183 -15.08 10.86 -17.50
N GLU A 184 -16.27 11.01 -16.92
CA GLU A 184 -16.61 12.14 -16.02
C GLU A 184 -15.99 12.04 -14.61
N TYR A 185 -15.48 10.86 -14.25
CA TYR A 185 -15.08 10.54 -12.89
C TYR A 185 -13.65 10.00 -12.81
N THR A 186 -12.96 10.34 -11.72
CA THR A 186 -11.72 9.66 -11.32
C THR A 186 -12.06 8.54 -10.35
N TYR A 187 -11.72 7.31 -10.70
CA TYR A 187 -11.99 6.12 -9.88
C TYR A 187 -10.78 5.70 -9.06
N ARG A 188 -11.07 5.30 -7.82
CA ARG A 188 -10.11 4.94 -6.78
C ARG A 188 -10.63 3.68 -6.08
N CYS A 189 -10.01 2.53 -6.34
CA CYS A 189 -10.54 1.24 -5.88
C CYS A 189 -9.61 0.56 -4.87
N ILE A 190 -10.17 0.02 -3.79
CA ILE A 190 -9.46 -0.70 -2.74
C ILE A 190 -10.02 -2.13 -2.69
N LEU A 191 -9.16 -3.11 -2.92
CA LEU A 191 -9.46 -4.53 -2.77
C LEU A 191 -9.18 -4.93 -1.31
N THR A 192 -10.13 -5.64 -0.70
CA THR A 192 -10.03 -6.05 0.71
C THR A 192 -10.83 -7.31 1.00
N ASN A 193 -10.42 -8.05 2.02
CA ASN A 193 -11.19 -9.11 2.67
C ASN A 193 -11.98 -8.60 3.90
N ASP A 194 -12.10 -7.28 4.08
CA ASP A 194 -12.97 -6.65 5.08
C ASP A 194 -14.41 -6.46 4.55
N TYR A 195 -15.27 -7.40 4.92
CA TYR A 195 -16.68 -7.41 4.53
C TYR A 195 -17.60 -6.67 5.50
N LYS A 196 -17.10 -6.20 6.64
CA LYS A 196 -17.94 -5.68 7.74
C LYS A 196 -17.86 -4.17 7.86
N SER A 197 -16.68 -3.58 7.69
CA SER A 197 -16.49 -2.13 7.82
C SER A 197 -17.28 -1.36 6.76
N SER A 198 -17.67 -0.12 7.04
CA SER A 198 -18.34 0.68 6.02
C SER A 198 -17.35 1.09 4.91
N ALA A 199 -17.86 1.40 3.73
CA ALA A 199 -17.01 1.90 2.63
C ALA A 199 -16.26 3.18 3.05
N ARG A 200 -16.88 4.03 3.89
CA ARG A 200 -16.26 5.23 4.44
C ARG A 200 -15.08 4.88 5.34
N ASP A 201 -15.28 3.98 6.31
CA ASP A 201 -14.21 3.59 7.25
C ASP A 201 -13.01 2.99 6.51
N ILE A 202 -13.27 2.18 5.47
CA ILE A 202 -12.21 1.59 4.65
C ILE A 202 -11.42 2.67 3.90
N VAL A 203 -12.10 3.65 3.30
CA VAL A 203 -11.43 4.75 2.58
C VAL A 203 -10.65 5.64 3.53
N GLU A 204 -11.23 6.02 4.68
CA GLU A 204 -10.57 6.83 5.70
C GLU A 204 -9.34 6.09 6.27
N PHE A 205 -9.50 4.81 6.60
CA PHE A 205 -8.39 3.97 7.07
C PHE A 205 -7.29 3.81 6.03
N TYR A 206 -7.63 3.64 4.75
CA TYR A 206 -6.67 3.54 3.67
C TYR A 206 -5.93 4.86 3.44
N ASN A 207 -6.61 6.01 3.57
CA ASN A 207 -6.01 7.33 3.38
C ASN A 207 -4.93 7.66 4.42
N LEU A 208 -4.98 7.07 5.62
CA LEU A 208 -3.91 7.18 6.62
C LEU A 208 -2.56 6.68 6.10
N ARG A 209 -2.53 5.80 5.10
CA ARG A 209 -1.31 5.39 4.39
C ARG A 209 -0.57 6.60 3.79
N GLY A 210 -1.30 7.59 3.28
CA GLY A 210 -0.71 8.82 2.70
C GLY A 210 -0.02 9.70 3.73
N GLY A 211 -0.41 9.62 5.01
CA GLY A 211 0.28 10.30 6.11
C GLY A 211 1.73 9.83 6.28
N LYS A 212 2.06 8.63 5.78
CA LYS A 212 3.41 8.06 5.86
C LYS A 212 4.41 8.69 4.90
N GLU A 213 3.97 9.45 3.89
CA GLU A 213 4.85 10.27 3.06
C GLU A 213 5.70 11.22 3.92
N ARG A 214 5.15 11.73 5.04
CA ARG A 214 5.87 12.59 5.98
C ARG A 214 7.02 11.87 6.72
N ILE A 215 6.86 10.59 7.04
CA ILE A 215 7.96 9.80 7.65
C ILE A 215 9.10 9.71 6.65
N PHE A 216 8.79 9.49 5.38
CA PHE A 216 9.78 9.38 4.34
C PHE A 216 10.44 10.73 4.02
N ASP A 217 9.70 11.84 4.09
CA ASP A 217 10.25 13.19 4.05
C ASP A 217 11.20 13.46 5.23
N ASP A 218 10.83 13.05 6.44
CA ASP A 218 11.65 13.15 7.65
C ASP A 218 12.89 12.24 7.56
N MET A 219 12.81 11.09 6.89
CA MET A 219 13.96 10.25 6.61
C MET A 219 14.91 10.88 5.59
N ASN A 220 14.36 11.43 4.51
CA ASN A 220 15.11 12.13 3.48
C ASN A 220 15.89 13.31 4.07
N ASN A 221 15.27 14.07 4.96
CA ASN A 221 15.86 15.27 5.54
C ASN A 221 16.62 15.05 6.86
N GLY A 222 16.15 14.15 7.72
CA GLY A 222 16.66 13.92 9.08
C GLY A 222 17.75 12.85 9.18
N PHE A 223 17.69 11.80 8.36
CA PHE A 223 18.72 10.76 8.29
C PHE A 223 19.73 10.97 7.15
N GLY A 224 19.60 12.08 6.40
CA GLY A 224 20.52 12.44 5.32
C GLY A 224 20.46 11.50 4.12
N TRP A 225 19.33 10.84 3.88
CA TRP A 225 19.15 9.97 2.70
C TRP A 225 19.22 10.75 1.40
N ASN A 226 18.86 12.04 1.40
CA ASN A 226 19.08 12.94 0.29
C ASN A 226 20.56 13.29 0.02
N ARG A 227 21.49 12.85 0.88
CA ARG A 227 22.94 13.05 0.75
C ARG A 227 23.71 11.74 0.52
N LEU A 228 23.01 10.63 0.31
CA LEU A 228 23.60 9.30 0.08
C LEU A 228 23.85 9.00 -1.40
#